data_AF-A0A831QQH3-F1
#
_entry.id   AF-A0A831QQH3-F1
#
_cell.length_a   1.000
_cell.length_b   1.000
_cell.length_c   1.000
_cell.angle_alpha   90.00
_cell.angle_beta   90.00
_cell.angle_gamma   90.00
#
_symmetry.space_group_name_H-M   'P 1'
#
loop_
_entity.id
_entity.type
_entity.pdbx_description
1 polymer ?
#
loop_
_entity_poly.entity_id
_entity_poly.type
_entity_poly.pdbx_seq_one_letter_code
_entity_poly.pdbx_strand_id
1 'polypeptide(L)'
;MRSERLRGQPEVWGGNMVGSWQFNPFMGRLEKAYTTNDFISRSLVNGSFRESIDALVTSDGATVTLTLTASAGGDLTMQFSDGDNELDVTPGATIVLTAGSDASPTKNFIYIPQSTKVLTKSTSSFPAAEHIKVGFFLVPSAGFVQSDGAYVNQNWNDHLTGTDNQGHLLHIAERSRRLGAQYFTGVDGNGTTSYLTIIANAGSADDVFFKSTAGIVYQMHSHTIPAMDTSSTDKLLVVNQHANNGGSFDDIANLNVLLKDANDVSMSGKYFNLTFIGVANKTGEFDPFMVNLPTGSYNRESDATNDVSGFTVTSVPSAFNKESSTAFEISIITLRHQVSASGTWTHIATKDLRGLSFAGAGAGVSVLDEQFADNIFKIFDEADVTKEMAFDVGTNITTGNTRTYTVPDSDGTMALIDFAQNWTATQTFGTTTKLQFGDSGTFIHQSADGAILISSDGTITLTATNDVDVTNDLHVAGEMKGSRMVLGFNEAASHTNASFNMSIGDVPIGGGSVPTQGYRMPRAGSIVGVSLQIDITTAEAGATMLGDPYINTSFTNFRASVTAASTGIQGGDNTQARGTDTFNAGDYVMMRVTYSFEETGITGKNYIGLIEVQFDT
;
A
#
# COMPACT_ATOMS: atom_id res chain seq x y z
N MET A 1 -43.48 39.82 -97.23
CA MET A 1 -42.13 40.38 -97.01
C MET A 1 -41.27 39.26 -96.48
N ARG A 2 -40.19 38.93 -97.21
CA ARG A 2 -39.27 37.84 -96.93
C ARG A 2 -38.37 38.22 -95.76
N SER A 3 -38.09 37.29 -94.86
CA SER A 3 -36.97 37.35 -93.93
C SER A 3 -36.20 36.05 -94.07
N GLU A 4 -34.93 36.21 -94.41
CA GLU A 4 -34.06 35.24 -95.05
C GLU A 4 -33.48 34.22 -94.07
N ARG A 5 -33.38 32.98 -94.55
CA ARG A 5 -32.52 31.95 -93.98
C ARG A 5 -31.06 32.40 -94.15
N LEU A 6 -30.37 32.71 -93.05
CA LEU A 6 -28.90 32.72 -93.03
C LEU A 6 -28.41 31.39 -92.46
N ARG A 7 -27.91 30.54 -93.37
CA ARG A 7 -26.98 29.44 -93.05
C ARG A 7 -25.59 30.06 -92.93
N GLY A 8 -24.99 29.99 -91.74
CA GLY A 8 -23.57 30.21 -91.48
C GLY A 8 -23.03 29.02 -90.67
N GLN A 9 -21.85 28.55 -91.03
CA GLN A 9 -21.19 27.30 -90.63
C GLN A 9 -20.90 27.21 -89.11
N PRO A 10 -20.77 26.00 -88.52
CA PRO A 10 -20.29 25.86 -87.16
C PRO A 10 -18.77 26.09 -87.14
N GLU A 11 -18.33 27.25 -86.64
CA GLU A 11 -16.93 27.40 -86.24
C GLU A 11 -16.68 26.54 -84.99
N VAL A 12 -16.01 25.41 -85.21
CA VAL A 12 -15.40 24.59 -84.18
C VAL A 12 -14.24 25.39 -83.58
N TRP A 13 -14.49 26.10 -82.49
CA TRP A 13 -13.43 26.57 -81.61
C TRP A 13 -13.07 25.44 -80.65
N GLY A 14 -11.92 24.81 -80.93
CA GLY A 14 -11.27 23.88 -80.02
C GLY A 14 -10.92 24.57 -78.71
N GLY A 15 -11.46 24.05 -77.62
CA GLY A 15 -11.20 24.47 -76.25
C GLY A 15 -12.22 23.84 -75.33
N ASN A 16 -11.86 22.73 -74.70
CA ASN A 16 -12.68 22.05 -73.68
C ASN A 16 -13.10 23.05 -72.59
N MET A 17 -14.32 23.59 -72.67
CA MET A 17 -15.00 24.22 -71.56
C MET A 17 -16.21 23.36 -71.22
N VAL A 18 -16.02 22.42 -70.30
CA VAL A 18 -17.08 21.59 -69.73
C VAL A 18 -17.85 22.46 -68.72
N GLY A 19 -18.81 23.23 -69.23
CA GLY A 19 -19.80 23.93 -68.44
C GLY A 19 -21.00 24.20 -69.33
N SER A 20 -22.12 23.55 -69.08
CA SER A 20 -23.37 23.88 -69.75
C SER A 20 -23.72 25.33 -69.39
N TRP A 21 -23.90 26.19 -70.38
CA TRP A 21 -24.40 27.56 -70.21
C TRP A 21 -25.84 27.58 -70.72
N GLN A 22 -26.77 28.12 -69.92
CA GLN A 22 -28.15 28.35 -70.34
C GLN A 22 -28.37 29.85 -70.54
N PHE A 23 -29.08 30.20 -71.61
CA PHE A 23 -29.47 31.59 -71.83
C PHE A 23 -30.60 31.94 -70.86
N ASN A 24 -30.38 32.91 -69.96
CA ASN A 24 -31.43 33.42 -69.09
C ASN A 24 -32.21 34.52 -69.83
N PRO A 25 -33.45 34.27 -70.28
CA PRO A 25 -34.21 35.22 -71.10
C PRO A 25 -34.64 36.48 -70.32
N PHE A 26 -34.55 36.47 -68.99
CA PHE A 26 -34.86 37.64 -68.15
C PHE A 26 -33.65 38.56 -67.95
N MET A 27 -32.43 38.00 -67.97
CA MET A 27 -31.20 38.77 -67.74
C MET A 27 -30.40 39.06 -69.02
N GLY A 28 -30.83 38.51 -70.17
CA GLY A 28 -30.22 38.77 -71.48
C GLY A 28 -28.77 38.31 -71.59
N ARG A 29 -28.33 37.41 -70.71
CA ARG A 29 -26.95 36.90 -70.65
C ARG A 29 -26.94 35.38 -70.56
N LEU A 30 -25.84 34.79 -71.02
CA LEU A 30 -25.52 33.39 -70.74
C LEU A 30 -25.17 33.26 -69.27
N GLU A 31 -25.90 32.42 -68.56
CA GLU A 31 -25.62 32.06 -67.17
C GLU A 31 -25.22 30.59 -67.12
N LYS A 32 -24.37 30.25 -66.14
CA LYS A 32 -23.95 28.86 -65.95
C LYS A 32 -25.21 28.04 -65.67
N ALA A 33 -25.43 26.97 -66.43
CA ALA A 33 -26.55 26.06 -66.20
C ALA A 33 -26.22 25.23 -64.96
N TYR A 34 -26.83 25.59 -63.84
CA TYR A 34 -26.74 24.81 -62.61
C TYR A 34 -27.57 23.54 -62.79
N THR A 35 -26.92 22.40 -62.98
CA THR A 35 -27.55 21.09 -62.82
C THR A 35 -27.62 20.78 -61.33
N THR A 36 -28.62 20.04 -60.89
CA THR A 36 -29.08 19.92 -59.49
C THR A 36 -28.09 19.28 -58.48
N ASN A 37 -26.83 19.03 -58.85
CA ASN A 37 -25.83 18.33 -58.03
C ASN A 37 -24.59 19.18 -57.65
N ASP A 38 -24.58 20.49 -57.92
CA ASP A 38 -23.34 21.29 -57.99
C ASP A 38 -22.79 21.88 -56.67
N PHE A 39 -23.19 21.41 -55.48
CA PHE A 39 -22.86 22.14 -54.21
C PHE A 39 -22.25 21.33 -53.05
N ILE A 40 -21.79 20.08 -53.24
CA ILE A 40 -20.93 19.45 -52.23
C ILE A 40 -19.47 19.69 -52.63
N SER A 41 -18.74 20.45 -51.82
CA SER A 41 -17.30 20.63 -52.00
C SER A 41 -16.62 19.27 -52.00
N ARG A 42 -15.79 19.00 -53.00
CA ARG A 42 -15.05 17.74 -53.13
C ARG A 42 -14.18 17.44 -51.90
N SER A 43 -13.69 18.48 -51.24
CA SER A 43 -12.94 18.39 -49.97
C SER A 43 -13.79 17.92 -48.78
N LEU A 44 -15.12 17.84 -48.92
CA LEU A 44 -16.00 17.27 -47.90
C LEU A 44 -16.11 15.74 -48.00
N VAL A 45 -15.93 15.20 -49.21
CA VAL A 45 -16.22 13.79 -49.55
C VAL A 45 -15.00 13.05 -50.09
N ASN A 46 -13.83 13.67 -50.14
CA ASN A 46 -12.63 12.98 -50.62
C ASN A 46 -12.13 11.99 -49.56
N GLY A 47 -11.73 10.79 -49.99
CA GLY A 47 -11.38 9.70 -49.09
C GLY A 47 -12.55 8.79 -48.70
N SER A 48 -13.67 8.84 -49.43
CA SER A 48 -14.82 7.95 -49.25
C SER A 48 -15.25 7.23 -50.52
N PHE A 49 -16.21 6.30 -50.37
CA PHE A 49 -17.03 5.78 -51.47
C PHE A 49 -18.38 6.50 -51.50
N ARG A 50 -19.04 6.53 -52.66
CA ARG A 50 -20.45 6.98 -52.71
C ARG A 50 -21.36 5.92 -52.11
N GLU A 51 -21.10 4.66 -52.43
CA GLU A 51 -21.88 3.50 -52.04
C GLU A 51 -21.38 2.90 -50.71
N SER A 52 -22.24 2.10 -50.06
CA SER A 52 -21.84 1.29 -48.91
C SER A 52 -20.97 0.12 -49.37
N ILE A 53 -19.90 -0.14 -48.61
CA ILE A 53 -19.01 -1.28 -48.80
C ILE A 53 -19.43 -2.48 -47.92
N ASP A 54 -19.17 -3.67 -48.44
CA ASP A 54 -19.15 -4.91 -47.68
C ASP A 54 -17.80 -5.59 -47.90
N ALA A 55 -16.95 -5.54 -46.86
CA ALA A 55 -15.65 -6.21 -46.85
C ALA A 55 -15.70 -7.42 -45.90
N LEU A 56 -15.65 -8.61 -46.50
CA LEU A 56 -15.75 -9.88 -45.78
C LEU A 56 -14.39 -10.57 -45.71
N VAL A 57 -14.04 -11.09 -44.54
CA VAL A 57 -12.82 -11.88 -44.34
C VAL A 57 -13.17 -13.36 -44.29
N THR A 58 -12.51 -14.17 -45.11
CA THR A 58 -12.64 -15.63 -45.16
C THR A 58 -11.26 -16.29 -45.11
N SER A 59 -11.22 -17.58 -44.74
CA SER A 59 -9.98 -18.37 -44.78
C SER A 59 -10.23 -19.78 -45.29
N ASP A 60 -9.25 -20.32 -46.02
CA ASP A 60 -9.18 -21.72 -46.45
C ASP A 60 -8.40 -22.61 -45.45
N GLY A 61 -8.02 -22.06 -44.28
CA GLY A 61 -7.21 -22.73 -43.26
C GLY A 61 -5.70 -22.47 -43.40
N ALA A 62 -5.26 -21.84 -44.50
CA ALA A 62 -3.88 -21.43 -44.73
C ALA A 62 -3.74 -19.93 -45.05
N THR A 63 -4.57 -19.45 -45.98
CA THR A 63 -4.63 -18.06 -46.43
C THR A 63 -5.87 -17.39 -45.87
N VAL A 64 -5.72 -16.17 -45.37
CA VAL A 64 -6.84 -15.31 -45.00
C VAL A 64 -7.02 -14.27 -46.10
N THR A 65 -8.20 -14.22 -46.69
CA THR A 65 -8.54 -13.32 -47.81
C THR A 65 -9.65 -12.37 -47.39
N LEU A 66 -9.46 -11.08 -47.68
CA LEU A 66 -10.54 -10.11 -47.67
C LEU A 66 -11.13 -9.98 -49.07
N THR A 67 -12.45 -9.97 -49.17
CA THR A 67 -13.22 -9.72 -50.38
C THR A 67 -14.06 -8.46 -50.18
N LEU A 68 -13.84 -7.44 -51.00
CA LEU A 68 -14.57 -6.18 -51.02
C LEU A 68 -15.65 -6.21 -52.12
N THR A 69 -16.87 -5.85 -51.75
CA THR A 69 -18.02 -5.71 -52.65
C THR A 69 -18.83 -4.46 -52.32
N ALA A 70 -19.69 -4.01 -53.24
CA ALA A 70 -20.70 -3.00 -52.94
C ALA A 70 -21.91 -3.66 -52.27
N SER A 71 -22.40 -3.11 -51.15
CA SER A 71 -23.52 -3.71 -50.40
C SER A 71 -24.82 -3.79 -51.20
N ALA A 72 -25.02 -2.90 -52.18
CA ALA A 72 -26.19 -2.90 -53.07
C ALA A 72 -25.94 -3.61 -54.42
N GLY A 73 -24.76 -4.22 -54.60
CA GLY A 73 -24.30 -4.77 -55.88
C GLY A 73 -23.74 -3.72 -56.85
N GLY A 74 -23.05 -4.18 -57.89
CA GLY A 74 -22.34 -3.32 -58.84
C GLY A 74 -20.96 -2.88 -58.34
N ASP A 75 -20.39 -1.88 -59.02
CA ASP A 75 -19.05 -1.35 -58.74
C ASP A 75 -19.08 -0.20 -57.73
N LEU A 76 -17.93 0.12 -57.13
CA LEU A 76 -17.80 1.18 -56.12
C LEU A 76 -17.26 2.47 -56.76
N THR A 77 -17.91 3.60 -56.49
CA THR A 77 -17.43 4.93 -56.91
C THR A 77 -16.51 5.52 -55.85
N MET A 78 -15.21 5.50 -56.11
CA MET A 78 -14.18 6.12 -55.28
C MET A 78 -14.17 7.63 -55.44
N GLN A 79 -14.22 8.36 -54.32
CA GLN A 79 -14.19 9.82 -54.29
C GLN A 79 -12.83 10.31 -53.79
N PHE A 80 -12.05 10.93 -54.67
CA PHE A 80 -10.75 11.53 -54.34
C PHE A 80 -10.72 13.01 -54.68
N SER A 81 -9.67 13.74 -54.30
CA SER A 81 -9.47 15.15 -54.66
C SER A 81 -9.32 15.37 -56.18
N ASP A 82 -8.89 14.37 -56.94
CA ASP A 82 -8.59 14.44 -58.38
C ASP A 82 -9.71 13.98 -59.31
N GLY A 83 -10.68 13.20 -58.82
CA GLY A 83 -11.70 12.62 -59.69
C GLY A 83 -12.50 11.53 -58.99
N ASP A 84 -13.73 11.32 -59.48
CA ASP A 84 -14.48 10.13 -59.12
C ASP A 84 -13.98 9.03 -60.04
N ASN A 85 -13.63 7.88 -59.46
CA ASN A 85 -13.07 6.75 -60.19
C ASN A 85 -13.84 5.50 -59.82
N GLU A 86 -14.12 4.61 -60.78
CA GLU A 86 -14.78 3.34 -60.49
C GLU A 86 -13.75 2.31 -60.05
N LEU A 87 -14.06 1.61 -58.96
CA LEU A 87 -13.38 0.39 -58.54
C LEU A 87 -14.28 -0.78 -58.93
N ASP A 88 -13.82 -1.54 -59.92
CA ASP A 88 -14.45 -2.80 -60.31
C ASP A 88 -14.36 -3.79 -59.13
N VAL A 89 -15.54 -4.20 -58.64
CA VAL A 89 -15.68 -5.22 -57.60
C VAL A 89 -16.57 -6.37 -58.08
N THR A 90 -16.57 -6.64 -59.39
CA THR A 90 -17.39 -7.67 -60.03
C THR A 90 -16.52 -8.67 -60.84
N PRO A 91 -16.20 -9.87 -60.30
CA PRO A 91 -16.49 -10.36 -58.95
C PRO A 91 -15.63 -9.67 -57.88
N GLY A 92 -16.05 -9.74 -56.61
CA GLY A 92 -15.48 -8.98 -55.48
C GLY A 92 -13.95 -8.83 -55.50
N ALA A 93 -13.48 -7.60 -55.28
CA ALA A 93 -12.05 -7.30 -55.26
C ALA A 93 -11.39 -7.93 -54.03
N THR A 94 -10.30 -8.67 -54.22
CA THR A 94 -9.68 -9.44 -53.14
C THR A 94 -8.29 -8.94 -52.75
N ILE A 95 -7.93 -9.12 -51.47
CA ILE A 95 -6.58 -8.92 -50.97
C ILE A 95 -6.26 -9.95 -49.87
N VAL A 96 -5.06 -10.51 -49.90
CA VAL A 96 -4.60 -11.43 -48.85
C VAL A 96 -4.21 -10.65 -47.60
N LEU A 97 -4.77 -11.03 -46.45
CA LEU A 97 -4.46 -10.47 -45.14
C LEU A 97 -3.26 -11.17 -44.50
N THR A 98 -2.55 -10.47 -43.62
CA THR A 98 -1.46 -11.06 -42.84
C THR A 98 -2.05 -11.65 -41.57
N ALA A 99 -2.02 -12.98 -41.44
CA ALA A 99 -2.43 -13.69 -40.24
C ALA A 99 -1.39 -13.57 -39.13
N GLY A 100 -1.85 -13.59 -37.88
CA GLY A 100 -1.01 -13.71 -36.69
C GLY A 100 -1.12 -15.10 -36.07
N SER A 101 -0.86 -15.20 -34.77
CA SER A 101 -1.28 -16.34 -33.94
C SER A 101 -2.51 -15.95 -33.12
N ASP A 102 -3.19 -16.93 -32.53
CA ASP A 102 -4.39 -16.65 -31.71
C ASP A 102 -4.04 -15.82 -30.46
N ALA A 103 -2.85 -16.04 -29.88
CA ALA A 103 -2.35 -15.25 -28.76
C ALA A 103 -1.77 -13.88 -29.18
N SER A 104 -1.31 -13.76 -30.42
CA SER A 104 -0.70 -12.54 -30.98
C SER A 104 -1.25 -12.28 -32.40
N PRO A 105 -2.51 -11.82 -32.52
CA PRO A 105 -3.13 -11.55 -33.81
C PRO A 105 -2.49 -10.33 -34.47
N THR A 106 -2.48 -10.32 -35.81
CA THR A 106 -1.84 -9.27 -36.60
C THR A 106 -2.85 -8.21 -37.04
N LYS A 107 -2.50 -6.93 -36.92
CA LYS A 107 -3.29 -5.79 -37.41
C LYS A 107 -3.18 -5.68 -38.92
N ASN A 108 -4.30 -5.42 -39.59
CA ASN A 108 -4.38 -5.18 -41.03
C ASN A 108 -5.24 -3.93 -41.29
N PHE A 109 -4.61 -2.87 -41.78
CA PHE A 109 -5.23 -1.63 -42.23
C PHE A 109 -5.41 -1.70 -43.74
N ILE A 110 -6.65 -1.73 -44.21
CA ILE A 110 -6.99 -1.88 -45.62
C ILE A 110 -7.52 -0.56 -46.16
N TYR A 111 -6.93 -0.11 -47.26
CA TYR A 111 -7.19 1.22 -47.83
C TYR A 111 -6.90 1.24 -49.33
N ILE A 112 -7.33 2.31 -49.99
CA ILE A 112 -7.06 2.56 -51.40
C ILE A 112 -6.35 3.90 -51.54
N PRO A 113 -5.06 3.94 -51.93
CA PRO A 113 -4.34 5.19 -52.18
C PRO A 113 -4.93 5.96 -53.35
N GLN A 114 -4.96 7.29 -53.26
CA GLN A 114 -5.33 8.16 -54.38
C GLN A 114 -4.43 7.95 -55.60
N SER A 115 -3.16 7.61 -55.42
CA SER A 115 -2.18 7.48 -56.52
C SER A 115 -2.31 6.18 -57.30
N THR A 116 -2.71 5.08 -56.65
CA THR A 116 -2.78 3.75 -57.28
C THR A 116 -4.21 3.34 -57.58
N LYS A 117 -5.21 3.84 -56.84
CA LYS A 117 -6.63 3.45 -56.96
C LYS A 117 -6.88 1.94 -56.81
N VAL A 118 -5.97 1.23 -56.12
CA VAL A 118 -6.02 -0.23 -55.92
C VAL A 118 -6.03 -0.57 -54.43
N LEU A 119 -6.75 -1.65 -54.08
CA LEU A 119 -6.81 -2.20 -52.71
C LEU A 119 -5.42 -2.51 -52.17
N THR A 120 -5.08 -1.90 -51.04
CA THR A 120 -3.75 -1.93 -50.43
C THR A 120 -3.86 -2.27 -48.94
N LYS A 121 -2.83 -2.94 -48.40
CA LYS A 121 -2.75 -3.39 -47.01
C LYS A 121 -1.51 -2.82 -46.32
N SER A 122 -1.65 -2.46 -45.04
CA SER A 122 -0.55 -2.13 -44.11
C SER A 122 -0.76 -2.84 -42.77
N THR A 123 0.30 -3.19 -42.05
CA THR A 123 0.21 -3.81 -40.72
C THR A 123 0.51 -2.85 -39.56
N SER A 124 0.83 -1.59 -39.86
CA SER A 124 1.24 -0.60 -38.85
C SER A 124 0.19 0.51 -38.66
N SER A 125 -0.25 1.13 -39.75
CA SER A 125 -1.18 2.26 -39.75
C SER A 125 -1.73 2.53 -41.16
N PHE A 126 -2.77 3.36 -41.25
CA PHE A 126 -3.20 4.00 -42.49
C PHE A 126 -2.12 5.00 -43.00
N PRO A 127 -2.01 5.24 -44.32
CA PRO A 127 -0.99 6.12 -44.86
C PRO A 127 -1.26 7.60 -44.54
N ALA A 128 -0.22 8.43 -44.58
CA ALA A 128 -0.33 9.88 -44.41
C ALA A 128 -0.85 10.60 -45.69
N ALA A 129 -0.67 9.99 -46.87
CA ALA A 129 -1.19 10.50 -48.14
C ALA A 129 -2.71 10.27 -48.27
N GLU A 130 -3.36 10.97 -49.21
CA GLU A 130 -4.78 10.81 -49.47
C GLU A 130 -5.14 9.35 -49.83
N HIS A 131 -6.14 8.81 -49.15
CA HIS A 131 -6.60 7.44 -49.30
C HIS A 131 -8.08 7.31 -48.91
N ILE A 132 -8.72 6.27 -49.41
CA ILE A 132 -10.01 5.79 -48.90
C ILE A 132 -9.74 4.68 -47.88
N LYS A 133 -10.35 4.76 -46.70
CA LYS A 133 -10.28 3.66 -45.71
C LYS A 133 -11.35 2.63 -46.05
N VAL A 134 -10.94 1.36 -46.14
CA VAL A 134 -11.87 0.24 -46.34
C VAL A 134 -12.20 -0.40 -44.99
N GLY A 135 -11.18 -0.67 -44.18
CA GLY A 135 -11.41 -1.28 -42.88
C GLY A 135 -10.16 -1.52 -42.04
N PHE A 136 -10.41 -1.92 -40.80
CA PHE A 136 -9.41 -2.43 -39.86
C PHE A 136 -9.79 -3.85 -39.45
N PHE A 137 -8.80 -4.73 -39.55
CA PHE A 137 -8.99 -6.16 -39.27
C PHE A 137 -7.88 -6.64 -38.33
N LEU A 138 -8.29 -7.29 -37.23
CA LEU A 138 -7.37 -7.95 -36.30
C LEU A 138 -7.46 -9.46 -36.55
N VAL A 139 -6.40 -10.02 -37.13
CA VAL A 139 -6.43 -11.34 -37.76
C VAL A 139 -5.61 -12.34 -36.92
N PRO A 140 -6.24 -13.33 -36.27
CA PRO A 140 -5.57 -14.43 -35.56
C PRO A 140 -4.99 -15.46 -36.56
N SER A 141 -4.82 -16.72 -36.17
CA SER A 141 -4.37 -17.75 -37.11
C SER A 141 -5.39 -18.02 -38.22
N ALA A 142 -4.93 -18.49 -39.38
CA ALA A 142 -5.82 -18.84 -40.50
C ALA A 142 -6.82 -19.95 -40.12
N GLY A 143 -6.42 -20.90 -39.28
CA GLY A 143 -7.30 -21.94 -38.76
C GLY A 143 -8.45 -21.38 -37.93
N PHE A 144 -8.18 -20.42 -37.04
CA PHE A 144 -9.21 -19.75 -36.26
C PHE A 144 -10.15 -18.92 -37.14
N VAL A 145 -9.62 -18.19 -38.13
CA VAL A 145 -10.45 -17.41 -39.05
C VAL A 145 -11.38 -18.31 -39.87
N GLN A 146 -10.93 -19.51 -40.23
CA GLN A 146 -11.76 -20.48 -40.95
C GLN A 146 -12.93 -21.00 -40.09
N SER A 147 -12.74 -21.16 -38.78
CA SER A 147 -13.79 -21.66 -37.88
C SER A 147 -14.74 -20.56 -37.39
N ASP A 148 -14.19 -19.42 -36.96
CA ASP A 148 -14.92 -18.41 -36.17
C ASP A 148 -14.82 -16.98 -36.73
N GLY A 149 -13.98 -16.76 -37.75
CA GLY A 149 -13.73 -15.43 -38.33
C GLY A 149 -12.61 -14.63 -37.66
N ALA A 150 -12.41 -13.38 -38.09
CA ALA A 150 -11.40 -12.50 -37.52
C ALA A 150 -11.85 -11.89 -36.18
N TYR A 151 -10.92 -11.59 -35.26
CA TYR A 151 -11.23 -10.96 -33.97
C TYR A 151 -11.84 -9.58 -34.12
N VAL A 152 -11.41 -8.84 -35.14
CA VAL A 152 -12.04 -7.58 -35.52
C VAL A 152 -12.23 -7.60 -37.03
N ASN A 153 -13.46 -7.35 -37.47
CA ASN A 153 -13.81 -6.98 -38.83
C ASN A 153 -14.63 -5.68 -38.74
N GLN A 154 -13.94 -4.55 -38.89
CA GLN A 154 -14.56 -3.23 -38.85
C GLN A 154 -14.48 -2.61 -40.24
N ASN A 155 -15.64 -2.40 -40.86
CA ASN A 155 -15.80 -1.76 -42.17
C ASN A 155 -15.96 -0.24 -42.00
N TRP A 156 -15.17 0.55 -42.73
CA TRP A 156 -15.24 2.01 -42.73
C TRP A 156 -16.24 2.47 -43.78
N ASN A 157 -17.52 2.39 -43.42
CA ASN A 157 -18.63 2.81 -44.28
C ASN A 157 -18.84 4.33 -44.24
N ASP A 158 -17.83 5.07 -44.70
CA ASP A 158 -17.93 6.52 -44.88
C ASP A 158 -18.69 6.87 -46.17
N HIS A 159 -19.78 6.15 -46.50
CA HIS A 159 -20.57 6.30 -47.73
C HIS A 159 -21.30 7.65 -47.87
N LEU A 160 -21.67 8.07 -49.08
CA LEU A 160 -22.51 9.28 -49.22
C LEU A 160 -23.92 9.05 -48.66
N THR A 161 -24.47 7.86 -48.91
CA THR A 161 -25.78 7.41 -48.42
C THR A 161 -25.76 5.94 -48.05
N GLY A 162 -26.45 5.60 -46.97
CA GLY A 162 -26.68 4.21 -46.55
C GLY A 162 -27.62 3.46 -47.50
N THR A 163 -27.76 2.16 -47.28
CA THR A 163 -28.69 1.30 -48.03
C THR A 163 -30.16 1.63 -47.78
N ASP A 164 -30.45 2.38 -46.72
CA ASP A 164 -31.75 2.97 -46.38
C ASP A 164 -31.95 4.37 -46.96
N ASN A 165 -31.02 4.82 -47.81
CA ASN A 165 -30.97 6.16 -48.42
C ASN A 165 -30.82 7.32 -47.41
N GLN A 166 -30.34 7.05 -46.18
CA GLN A 166 -29.99 8.12 -45.24
C GLN A 166 -28.58 8.64 -45.50
N GLY A 167 -28.41 9.96 -45.42
CA GLY A 167 -27.10 10.60 -45.59
C GLY A 167 -26.30 10.67 -44.30
N HIS A 168 -24.98 10.84 -44.41
CA HIS A 168 -24.05 10.90 -43.27
C HIS A 168 -24.42 11.85 -42.14
N LEU A 169 -25.02 13.01 -42.46
CA LEU A 169 -25.42 13.98 -41.44
C LEU A 169 -26.38 13.34 -40.42
N LEU A 170 -27.28 12.47 -40.88
CA LEU A 170 -28.23 11.79 -40.01
C LEU A 170 -27.55 10.70 -39.19
N HIS A 171 -26.59 9.95 -39.75
CA HIS A 171 -25.78 8.99 -39.00
C HIS A 171 -24.94 9.66 -37.90
N ILE A 172 -24.31 10.79 -38.22
CA ILE A 172 -23.55 11.59 -37.25
C ILE A 172 -24.48 12.15 -36.16
N ALA A 173 -25.64 12.65 -36.55
CA ALA A 173 -26.64 13.17 -35.61
C ALA A 173 -27.21 12.06 -34.71
N GLU A 174 -27.42 10.85 -35.24
CA GLU A 174 -27.81 9.68 -34.45
C GLU A 174 -26.69 9.28 -33.48
N ARG A 175 -25.45 9.17 -33.96
CA ARG A 175 -24.30 8.83 -33.11
C ARG A 175 -24.11 9.84 -31.98
N SER A 176 -24.26 11.14 -32.28
CA SER A 176 -24.14 12.21 -31.29
C SER A 176 -25.24 12.09 -30.24
N ARG A 177 -26.50 11.84 -30.64
CA ARG A 177 -27.59 11.62 -29.69
C ARG A 177 -27.39 10.39 -28.82
N ARG A 178 -26.83 9.30 -29.37
CA ARG A 178 -26.50 8.08 -28.62
C ARG A 178 -25.39 8.25 -27.57
N LEU A 179 -24.70 9.40 -27.53
CA LEU A 179 -23.75 9.71 -26.44
C LEU A 179 -24.46 10.07 -25.12
N GLY A 180 -25.79 10.23 -25.11
CA GLY A 180 -26.54 10.58 -23.91
C GLY A 180 -26.72 12.09 -23.74
N ALA A 181 -27.58 12.49 -22.79
CA ALA A 181 -27.68 13.87 -22.37
C ALA A 181 -26.48 14.23 -21.48
N GLN A 182 -25.79 15.32 -21.80
CA GLN A 182 -24.57 15.78 -21.14
C GLN A 182 -24.84 17.06 -20.37
N TYR A 183 -24.59 17.03 -19.07
CA TYR A 183 -24.67 18.20 -18.21
C TYR A 183 -23.73 19.33 -18.69
N PHE A 184 -24.20 20.58 -18.60
CA PHE A 184 -23.38 21.76 -18.93
C PHE A 184 -23.29 22.77 -17.78
N THR A 185 -24.42 23.23 -17.24
CA THR A 185 -24.43 24.20 -16.13
C THR A 185 -25.72 24.13 -15.31
N GLY A 186 -25.70 24.61 -14.07
CA GLY A 186 -26.86 24.73 -13.19
C GLY A 186 -27.29 23.39 -12.57
N VAL A 187 -28.57 23.24 -12.26
CA VAL A 187 -29.09 22.06 -11.52
C VAL A 187 -28.31 21.85 -10.21
N ASP A 188 -27.90 22.93 -9.56
CA ASP A 188 -27.23 22.92 -8.26
C ASP A 188 -28.26 22.69 -7.15
N GLY A 189 -27.82 22.17 -6.01
CA GLY A 189 -28.69 22.06 -4.83
C GLY A 189 -29.19 23.43 -4.38
N ASN A 190 -30.52 23.58 -4.27
CA ASN A 190 -31.19 24.80 -3.84
C ASN A 190 -32.00 24.61 -2.55
N GLY A 191 -31.71 23.54 -1.82
CA GLY A 191 -32.29 23.27 -0.51
C GLY A 191 -31.55 24.03 0.60
N THR A 192 -32.09 23.96 1.82
CA THR A 192 -31.37 24.47 3.01
C THR A 192 -30.11 23.66 3.30
N THR A 193 -30.06 22.40 2.86
CA THR A 193 -28.92 21.50 2.97
C THR A 193 -28.72 20.80 1.63
N SER A 194 -27.79 21.30 0.80
CA SER A 194 -27.52 20.76 -0.54
C SER A 194 -28.81 20.75 -1.40
N TYR A 195 -29.20 19.61 -1.97
CA TYR A 195 -30.44 19.46 -2.72
C TYR A 195 -31.70 19.31 -1.86
N LEU A 196 -31.59 19.24 -0.52
CA LEU A 196 -32.72 18.94 0.36
C LEU A 196 -33.10 20.12 1.26
N THR A 197 -34.39 20.30 1.47
CA THR A 197 -34.95 21.10 2.56
C THR A 197 -35.69 20.15 3.50
N ILE A 198 -35.16 20.00 4.71
CA ILE A 198 -35.77 19.17 5.75
C ILE A 198 -36.43 20.09 6.77
N ILE A 199 -37.74 19.96 6.95
CA ILE A 199 -38.52 20.71 7.92
C ILE A 199 -38.96 19.76 9.02
N ALA A 200 -38.42 19.95 10.22
CA ALA A 200 -38.75 19.13 11.37
C ALA A 200 -40.15 19.44 11.89
N ASN A 201 -40.98 18.42 12.05
CA ASN A 201 -42.36 18.57 12.53
C ASN A 201 -42.52 17.98 13.94
N ALA A 202 -43.00 18.79 14.89
CA ALA A 202 -43.20 18.30 16.25
C ALA A 202 -44.36 17.30 16.32
N GLY A 203 -44.05 16.01 16.53
CA GLY A 203 -45.04 14.96 16.72
C GLY A 203 -45.62 14.37 15.42
N SER A 204 -45.03 14.70 14.26
CA SER A 204 -45.36 14.13 12.94
C SER A 204 -44.07 13.88 12.16
N ALA A 205 -44.13 13.14 11.06
CA ALA A 205 -42.96 12.92 10.21
C ALA A 205 -42.41 14.26 9.66
N ASP A 206 -41.08 14.35 9.55
CA ASP A 206 -40.44 15.51 8.93
C ASP A 206 -40.86 15.65 7.47
N ASP A 207 -40.90 16.88 6.95
CA ASP A 207 -41.06 17.11 5.52
C ASP A 207 -39.69 17.17 4.84
N VAL A 208 -39.51 16.41 3.77
CA VAL A 208 -38.23 16.27 3.06
C VAL A 208 -38.44 16.58 1.59
N PHE A 209 -38.07 17.80 1.20
CA PHE A 209 -38.25 18.30 -0.16
C PHE A 209 -36.93 18.35 -0.92
N PHE A 210 -36.94 17.84 -2.15
CA PHE A 210 -35.86 18.04 -3.12
C PHE A 210 -36.01 19.40 -3.82
N LYS A 211 -34.89 20.11 -3.94
CA LYS A 211 -34.80 21.42 -4.60
C LYS A 211 -33.52 21.55 -5.43
N SER A 212 -33.64 22.02 -6.66
CA SER A 212 -32.49 22.35 -7.51
C SER A 212 -32.68 23.68 -8.25
N THR A 213 -31.57 24.31 -8.64
CA THR A 213 -31.59 25.48 -9.55
C THR A 213 -31.94 25.05 -10.98
N ALA A 214 -32.27 26.02 -11.84
CA ALA A 214 -32.40 25.76 -13.27
C ALA A 214 -31.03 25.48 -13.90
N GLY A 215 -31.01 24.80 -15.05
CA GLY A 215 -29.75 24.45 -15.71
C GLY A 215 -29.86 24.20 -17.21
N ILE A 216 -28.74 23.80 -17.81
CA ILE A 216 -28.63 23.50 -19.25
C ILE A 216 -27.96 22.14 -19.44
N VAL A 217 -28.50 21.34 -20.35
CA VAL A 217 -28.04 19.99 -20.73
C VAL A 217 -27.98 19.88 -22.26
N TYR A 218 -27.01 19.17 -22.82
CA TYR A 218 -26.85 18.94 -24.26
C TYR A 218 -27.23 17.51 -24.66
N GLN A 219 -28.01 17.35 -25.73
CA GLN A 219 -28.20 16.04 -26.40
C GLN A 219 -27.57 16.07 -27.80
N MET A 220 -28.10 16.97 -28.63
CA MET A 220 -27.43 17.48 -29.83
C MET A 220 -27.43 19.01 -29.78
N HIS A 221 -28.53 19.56 -29.28
CA HIS A 221 -28.67 20.96 -28.94
C HIS A 221 -28.84 21.12 -27.42
N SER A 222 -28.74 22.34 -26.94
CA SER A 222 -28.97 22.69 -25.54
C SER A 222 -30.46 22.63 -25.20
N HIS A 223 -30.78 22.03 -24.05
CA HIS A 223 -32.09 22.01 -23.41
C HIS A 223 -32.00 22.75 -22.08
N THR A 224 -32.96 23.65 -21.81
CA THR A 224 -33.08 24.30 -20.51
C THR A 224 -33.92 23.42 -19.58
N ILE A 225 -33.38 23.12 -18.41
CA ILE A 225 -34.07 22.41 -17.33
C ILE A 225 -34.57 23.45 -16.33
N PRO A 226 -35.87 23.49 -16.00
CA PRO A 226 -36.41 24.39 -14.99
C PRO A 226 -35.85 24.07 -13.60
N ALA A 227 -35.89 25.04 -12.69
CA ALA A 227 -35.62 24.78 -11.29
C ALA A 227 -36.69 23.82 -10.74
N MET A 228 -36.29 22.91 -9.84
CA MET A 228 -37.22 22.00 -9.20
C MET A 228 -37.43 22.41 -7.75
N ASP A 229 -38.68 22.43 -7.30
CA ASP A 229 -39.06 22.58 -5.90
C ASP A 229 -40.29 21.73 -5.55
N THR A 230 -40.01 20.57 -4.94
CA THR A 230 -41.04 19.61 -4.54
C THR A 230 -41.85 20.03 -3.30
N SER A 231 -41.48 21.12 -2.63
CA SER A 231 -42.34 21.74 -1.60
C SER A 231 -43.51 22.53 -2.18
N SER A 232 -43.52 22.71 -3.50
CA SER A 232 -44.56 23.39 -4.27
C SER A 232 -45.35 22.38 -5.12
N THR A 233 -45.49 22.63 -6.41
CA THR A 233 -46.25 21.77 -7.35
C THR A 233 -45.43 20.65 -7.98
N ASP A 234 -44.11 20.70 -7.87
CA ASP A 234 -43.24 19.74 -8.55
C ASP A 234 -43.23 18.38 -7.84
N LYS A 235 -42.93 17.33 -8.61
CA LYS A 235 -42.91 15.94 -8.12
C LYS A 235 -41.69 15.20 -8.64
N LEU A 236 -41.27 14.19 -7.88
CA LEU A 236 -40.26 13.22 -8.26
C LEU A 236 -40.93 11.92 -8.69
N LEU A 237 -40.31 11.21 -9.65
CA LEU A 237 -40.73 9.87 -10.03
C LEU A 237 -39.80 8.82 -9.42
N VAL A 238 -40.35 7.86 -8.69
CA VAL A 238 -39.57 6.79 -8.07
C VAL A 238 -39.43 5.62 -9.03
N VAL A 239 -38.26 5.49 -9.65
CA VAL A 239 -38.07 4.60 -10.82
C VAL A 239 -38.28 3.12 -10.49
N ASN A 240 -37.73 2.68 -9.36
CA ASN A 240 -37.66 1.27 -8.97
C ASN A 240 -38.46 0.99 -7.68
N GLN A 241 -39.55 1.72 -7.46
CA GLN A 241 -40.47 1.48 -6.36
C GLN A 241 -41.08 0.07 -6.48
N HIS A 242 -41.09 -0.68 -5.38
CA HIS A 242 -41.70 -2.01 -5.34
C HIS A 242 -43.21 -1.95 -5.62
N ALA A 243 -43.76 -2.99 -6.27
CA ALA A 243 -45.17 -3.05 -6.67
C ALA A 243 -46.16 -2.90 -5.50
N ASN A 244 -45.78 -3.34 -4.29
CA ASN A 244 -46.61 -3.21 -3.09
C ASN A 244 -46.69 -1.76 -2.55
N ASN A 245 -45.85 -0.85 -3.03
CA ASN A 245 -45.74 0.52 -2.52
C ASN A 245 -45.91 1.57 -3.62
N GLY A 246 -46.75 1.32 -4.63
CA GLY A 246 -47.03 2.27 -5.73
C GLY A 246 -46.50 1.81 -7.10
N GLY A 247 -45.46 0.96 -7.11
CA GLY A 247 -44.85 0.45 -8.34
C GLY A 247 -43.99 1.48 -9.09
N SER A 248 -43.25 1.02 -10.10
CA SER A 248 -42.30 1.86 -10.84
C SER A 248 -42.94 3.16 -11.36
N PHE A 249 -42.16 4.25 -11.24
CA PHE A 249 -42.53 5.63 -11.59
C PHE A 249 -43.66 6.23 -10.75
N ASP A 250 -43.81 5.78 -9.50
CA ASP A 250 -44.70 6.42 -8.53
C ASP A 250 -44.32 7.90 -8.32
N ASP A 251 -45.32 8.79 -8.31
CA ASP A 251 -45.10 10.23 -8.23
C ASP A 251 -45.22 10.75 -6.80
N ILE A 252 -44.13 11.30 -6.28
CA ILE A 252 -44.07 11.78 -4.90
C ILE A 252 -43.72 13.27 -4.85
N ALA A 253 -44.32 13.99 -3.92
CA ALA A 253 -43.93 15.37 -3.60
C ALA A 253 -42.96 15.43 -2.42
N ASN A 254 -43.02 14.47 -1.50
CA ASN A 254 -42.25 14.49 -0.26
C ASN A 254 -41.50 13.17 -0.11
N LEU A 255 -40.18 13.24 0.11
CA LEU A 255 -39.34 12.04 0.26
C LEU A 255 -39.62 11.29 1.58
N ASN A 256 -40.33 11.90 2.53
CA ASN A 256 -40.66 11.26 3.80
C ASN A 256 -41.54 10.00 3.67
N VAL A 257 -42.20 9.80 2.52
CA VAL A 257 -42.98 8.60 2.21
C VAL A 257 -42.09 7.40 1.84
N LEU A 258 -40.81 7.63 1.49
CA LEU A 258 -39.86 6.61 1.06
C LEU A 258 -39.20 5.91 2.25
N LEU A 259 -39.98 5.12 2.98
CA LEU A 259 -39.51 4.40 4.16
C LEU A 259 -39.06 2.96 3.89
N LYS A 260 -39.14 2.51 2.64
CA LYS A 260 -38.74 1.18 2.20
C LYS A 260 -37.87 1.24 0.96
N ASP A 261 -37.00 0.25 0.81
CA ASP A 261 -36.09 0.12 -0.33
C ASP A 261 -36.79 -0.51 -1.54
N ALA A 262 -36.05 -0.71 -2.64
CA ALA A 262 -36.55 -1.29 -3.89
C ALA A 262 -37.06 -2.74 -3.74
N ASN A 263 -36.69 -3.43 -2.65
CA ASN A 263 -37.06 -4.81 -2.34
C ASN A 263 -38.17 -4.91 -1.30
N ASP A 264 -38.87 -3.80 -1.00
CA ASP A 264 -39.94 -3.72 0.01
C ASP A 264 -39.46 -3.93 1.45
N VAL A 265 -38.16 -3.71 1.72
CA VAL A 265 -37.58 -3.83 3.07
C VAL A 265 -37.51 -2.45 3.73
N SER A 266 -37.82 -2.40 5.03
CA SER A 266 -37.84 -1.14 5.80
C SER A 266 -36.46 -0.50 5.91
N MET A 267 -36.38 0.79 5.64
CA MET A 267 -35.21 1.66 5.84
C MET A 267 -35.31 2.50 7.12
N SER A 268 -36.33 2.25 7.97
CA SER A 268 -36.49 2.99 9.23
C SER A 268 -35.41 2.63 10.25
N GLY A 269 -34.79 3.67 10.84
CA GLY A 269 -33.67 3.51 11.76
C GLY A 269 -32.33 3.22 11.07
N LYS A 270 -32.23 3.44 9.76
CA LYS A 270 -31.08 3.06 8.92
C LYS A 270 -30.50 4.27 8.17
N TYR A 271 -29.33 4.05 7.61
CA TYR A 271 -28.67 4.92 6.64
C TYR A 271 -28.83 4.34 5.23
N PHE A 272 -29.04 5.19 4.23
CA PHE A 272 -29.25 4.74 2.87
C PHE A 272 -28.96 5.83 1.85
N ASN A 273 -28.76 5.43 0.59
CA ASN A 273 -28.42 6.32 -0.51
C ASN A 273 -29.59 6.42 -1.49
N LEU A 274 -29.98 7.63 -1.84
CA LEU A 274 -30.91 7.92 -2.93
C LEU A 274 -30.16 8.56 -4.09
N THR A 275 -30.36 8.04 -5.30
CA THR A 275 -29.76 8.60 -6.51
C THR A 275 -30.79 9.44 -7.26
N PHE A 276 -30.43 10.67 -7.59
CA PHE A 276 -31.28 11.61 -8.34
C PHE A 276 -30.81 11.76 -9.78
N ILE A 277 -31.76 11.69 -10.70
CA ILE A 277 -31.55 11.72 -12.15
C ILE A 277 -32.50 12.76 -12.74
N GLY A 278 -32.01 13.61 -13.62
CA GLY A 278 -32.84 14.54 -14.38
C GLY A 278 -33.14 14.00 -15.77
N VAL A 279 -34.27 14.41 -16.35
CA VAL A 279 -34.62 14.13 -17.75
C VAL A 279 -34.83 15.45 -18.48
N ALA A 280 -34.09 15.64 -19.57
CA ALA A 280 -34.20 16.82 -20.42
C ALA A 280 -35.17 16.53 -21.58
N ASN A 281 -36.45 16.79 -21.35
CA ASN A 281 -37.44 16.71 -22.41
C ASN A 281 -37.41 17.98 -23.28
N LYS A 282 -38.30 18.04 -24.27
CA LYS A 282 -38.48 19.23 -25.10
C LYS A 282 -38.85 20.40 -24.19
N THR A 283 -38.17 21.54 -24.36
CA THR A 283 -38.43 22.76 -23.59
C THR A 283 -39.92 23.12 -23.58
N GLY A 284 -40.44 23.36 -22.37
CA GLY A 284 -41.85 23.68 -22.12
C GLY A 284 -42.76 22.47 -21.90
N GLU A 285 -42.24 21.25 -22.02
CA GLU A 285 -42.92 20.02 -21.58
C GLU A 285 -42.52 19.67 -20.13
N PHE A 286 -43.13 18.62 -19.58
CA PHE A 286 -42.75 18.09 -18.28
C PHE A 286 -41.34 17.47 -18.30
N ASP A 287 -40.45 17.96 -17.43
CA ASP A 287 -39.09 17.45 -17.23
C ASP A 287 -39.04 16.66 -15.91
N PRO A 288 -39.23 15.33 -15.93
CA PRO A 288 -39.24 14.56 -14.69
C PRO A 288 -37.85 14.54 -14.07
N PHE A 289 -37.81 14.77 -12.76
CA PHE A 289 -36.69 14.31 -11.96
C PHE A 289 -37.09 12.99 -11.33
N MET A 290 -36.15 12.08 -11.35
CA MET A 290 -36.32 10.72 -10.94
C MET A 290 -35.46 10.44 -9.72
N VAL A 291 -35.92 9.52 -8.89
CA VAL A 291 -35.18 8.99 -7.76
C VAL A 291 -35.12 7.47 -7.83
N ASN A 292 -33.93 6.91 -7.67
CA ASN A 292 -33.73 5.49 -7.44
C ASN A 292 -33.69 5.23 -5.93
N LEU A 293 -34.50 4.28 -5.50
CA LEU A 293 -34.34 3.64 -4.20
C LEU A 293 -33.12 2.71 -4.21
N PRO A 294 -32.44 2.54 -3.06
CA PRO A 294 -31.39 1.55 -2.92
C PRO A 294 -31.98 0.13 -2.93
N THR A 295 -31.13 -0.88 -3.05
CA THR A 295 -31.53 -2.30 -2.89
C THR A 295 -31.39 -2.82 -1.46
N GLY A 296 -30.91 -1.97 -0.54
CA GLY A 296 -30.69 -2.28 0.86
C GLY A 296 -30.38 -1.02 1.68
N SER A 297 -30.06 -1.18 2.96
CA SER A 297 -29.71 -0.08 3.87
C SER A 297 -28.67 -0.49 4.91
N TYR A 298 -28.08 0.50 5.59
CA TYR A 298 -26.93 0.34 6.47
C TYR A 298 -27.24 0.69 7.93
N ASN A 299 -26.49 0.08 8.85
CA ASN A 299 -26.55 0.40 10.27
C ASN A 299 -25.64 1.56 10.66
N ARG A 300 -24.57 1.80 9.91
CA ARG A 300 -23.58 2.86 10.16
C ARG A 300 -23.53 3.87 9.03
N GLU A 301 -23.18 5.09 9.41
CA GLU A 301 -23.01 6.22 8.50
C GLU A 301 -21.84 6.03 7.51
N SER A 302 -20.71 5.53 8.03
CA SER A 302 -19.50 5.22 7.24
C SER A 302 -19.79 4.22 6.13
N ASP A 303 -20.59 3.19 6.44
CA ASP A 303 -20.91 2.10 5.55
C ASP A 303 -21.80 2.57 4.41
N ALA A 304 -22.73 3.49 4.70
CA ALA A 304 -23.59 4.13 3.70
C ALA A 304 -22.83 5.11 2.82
N THR A 305 -21.96 5.94 3.41
CA THR A 305 -21.18 6.95 2.67
C THR A 305 -20.21 6.28 1.67
N ASN A 306 -19.63 5.15 2.07
CA ASN A 306 -18.73 4.36 1.22
C ASN A 306 -19.44 3.29 0.38
N ASP A 307 -20.76 3.14 0.53
CA ASP A 307 -21.57 2.11 -0.14
C ASP A 307 -20.93 0.71 -0.06
N VAL A 308 -20.47 0.30 1.14
CA VAL A 308 -19.60 -0.89 1.32
C VAL A 308 -20.22 -2.21 0.84
N SER A 309 -21.55 -2.27 0.78
CA SER A 309 -22.31 -3.44 0.30
C SER A 309 -22.88 -3.27 -1.11
N GLY A 310 -22.60 -2.14 -1.79
CA GLY A 310 -23.07 -1.89 -3.15
C GLY A 310 -24.59 -1.78 -3.28
N PHE A 311 -25.27 -1.15 -2.31
CA PHE A 311 -26.73 -1.03 -2.33
C PHE A 311 -27.21 0.16 -3.17
N THR A 312 -26.32 1.07 -3.52
CA THR A 312 -26.66 2.27 -4.30
C THR A 312 -26.98 1.92 -5.74
N VAL A 313 -28.16 2.34 -6.20
CA VAL A 313 -28.61 2.12 -7.58
C VAL A 313 -28.42 3.39 -8.40
N THR A 314 -27.47 3.36 -9.34
CA THR A 314 -27.22 4.46 -10.29
C THR A 314 -27.71 4.17 -11.71
N SER A 315 -28.30 3.00 -11.95
CA SER A 315 -28.78 2.63 -13.28
C SER A 315 -29.94 3.53 -13.71
N VAL A 316 -29.83 4.02 -14.95
CA VAL A 316 -30.91 4.76 -15.64
C VAL A 316 -31.67 3.78 -16.55
N PRO A 317 -33.02 3.79 -16.56
CA PRO A 317 -33.78 2.91 -17.44
C PRO A 317 -33.43 3.09 -18.93
N SER A 318 -33.50 2.01 -19.72
CA SER A 318 -33.08 2.02 -21.13
C SER A 318 -33.84 3.05 -21.97
N ALA A 319 -35.13 3.27 -21.67
CA ALA A 319 -35.97 4.25 -22.33
C ALA A 319 -35.37 5.67 -22.29
N PHE A 320 -34.76 6.06 -21.16
CA PHE A 320 -34.20 7.39 -20.97
C PHE A 320 -32.73 7.49 -21.39
N ASN A 321 -31.96 6.41 -21.31
CA ASN A 321 -30.52 6.43 -21.63
C ASN A 321 -30.23 5.92 -23.05
N LYS A 322 -30.62 4.68 -23.36
CA LYS A 322 -30.24 4.00 -24.63
C LYS A 322 -31.13 4.37 -25.81
N GLU A 323 -32.41 4.59 -25.56
CA GLU A 323 -33.42 4.76 -26.61
C GLU A 323 -33.64 6.24 -26.94
N SER A 324 -33.88 7.08 -25.92
CA SER A 324 -34.09 8.53 -26.11
C SER A 324 -32.87 9.40 -25.77
N SER A 325 -31.95 8.89 -24.94
CA SER A 325 -30.76 9.63 -24.49
C SER A 325 -31.08 10.99 -23.87
N THR A 326 -32.14 11.05 -23.07
CA THR A 326 -32.69 12.26 -22.44
C THR A 326 -32.28 12.45 -20.99
N ALA A 327 -31.89 11.38 -20.29
CA ALA A 327 -31.51 11.44 -18.88
C ALA A 327 -30.07 11.88 -18.66
N PHE A 328 -29.81 12.48 -17.50
CA PHE A 328 -28.49 12.84 -16.97
C PHE A 328 -28.47 12.66 -15.44
N GLU A 329 -27.34 12.22 -14.89
CA GLU A 329 -27.20 12.01 -13.44
C GLU A 329 -26.96 13.35 -12.71
N ILE A 330 -27.54 13.49 -11.52
CA ILE A 330 -27.43 14.72 -10.71
C ILE A 330 -26.57 14.45 -9.47
N SER A 331 -27.04 13.60 -8.56
CA SER A 331 -26.32 13.34 -7.32
C SER A 331 -26.75 12.04 -6.65
N ILE A 332 -25.91 11.55 -5.76
CA ILE A 332 -26.29 10.59 -4.72
C ILE A 332 -26.35 11.35 -3.40
N ILE A 333 -27.42 11.15 -2.63
CA ILE A 333 -27.58 11.74 -1.30
C ILE A 333 -27.69 10.62 -0.28
N THR A 334 -26.78 10.64 0.70
CA THR A 334 -26.82 9.76 1.86
C THR A 334 -27.69 10.38 2.93
N LEU A 335 -28.68 9.61 3.39
CA LEU A 335 -29.68 10.02 4.36
C LEU A 335 -29.72 9.04 5.53
N ARG A 336 -30.18 9.54 6.67
CA ARG A 336 -30.61 8.74 7.81
C ARG A 336 -32.08 9.02 8.10
N HIS A 337 -32.85 7.96 8.32
CA HIS A 337 -34.18 8.07 8.91
C HIS A 337 -34.21 7.40 10.28
N GLN A 338 -34.77 8.07 11.29
CA GLN A 338 -34.92 7.55 12.65
C GLN A 338 -36.38 7.58 13.11
N VAL A 339 -36.79 6.57 13.88
CA VAL A 339 -38.16 6.48 14.43
C VAL A 339 -38.38 7.37 15.66
N SER A 340 -37.34 8.03 16.17
CA SER A 340 -37.46 9.00 17.25
C SER A 340 -38.28 10.21 16.81
N ALA A 341 -38.99 10.84 17.75
CA ALA A 341 -39.77 12.07 17.52
C ALA A 341 -40.76 11.99 16.33
N SER A 342 -41.33 10.81 16.08
CA SER A 342 -42.29 10.53 14.99
C SER A 342 -41.72 10.45 13.56
N GLY A 343 -40.39 10.40 13.37
CA GLY A 343 -39.79 10.14 12.05
C GLY A 343 -38.80 11.21 11.60
N THR A 344 -37.64 11.30 12.26
CA THR A 344 -36.59 12.30 11.96
C THR A 344 -35.77 11.91 10.73
N TRP A 345 -35.61 12.85 9.79
CA TRP A 345 -34.73 12.71 8.63
C TRP A 345 -33.48 13.57 8.77
N THR A 346 -32.33 13.05 8.34
CA THR A 346 -31.05 13.75 8.43
C THR A 346 -30.25 13.55 7.16
N HIS A 347 -29.79 14.65 6.56
CA HIS A 347 -28.80 14.65 5.48
C HIS A 347 -27.41 14.35 6.06
N ILE A 348 -26.70 13.42 5.44
CA ILE A 348 -25.35 13.01 5.84
C ILE A 348 -24.31 13.54 4.85
N ALA A 349 -24.48 13.18 3.57
CA ALA A 349 -23.51 13.50 2.53
C ALA A 349 -24.20 13.67 1.17
N THR A 350 -23.56 14.42 0.28
CA THR A 350 -23.93 14.51 -1.14
C THR A 350 -22.71 14.23 -1.99
N LYS A 351 -22.86 13.29 -2.93
CA LYS A 351 -21.89 13.02 -3.99
C LYS A 351 -22.44 13.56 -5.30
N ASP A 352 -21.74 14.50 -5.91
CA ASP A 352 -22.11 15.08 -7.21
C ASP A 352 -21.80 14.07 -8.33
N LEU A 353 -22.76 13.88 -9.24
CA LEU A 353 -22.61 13.03 -10.43
C LEU A 353 -22.67 13.83 -11.73
N ARG A 354 -22.92 15.14 -11.67
CA ARG A 354 -23.07 15.98 -12.86
C ARG A 354 -21.76 16.05 -13.65
N GLY A 355 -21.87 15.94 -14.96
CA GLY A 355 -20.73 16.04 -15.88
C GLY A 355 -19.80 14.83 -15.89
N LEU A 356 -20.06 13.82 -15.05
CA LEU A 356 -19.44 12.51 -15.18
C LEU A 356 -20.10 11.80 -16.38
N SER A 357 -19.31 11.28 -17.31
CA SER A 357 -19.86 10.52 -18.42
C SER A 357 -20.53 9.25 -17.89
N PHE A 358 -21.53 8.72 -18.62
CA PHE A 358 -22.18 7.41 -18.38
C PHE A 358 -21.22 6.20 -18.49
N ALA A 359 -19.92 6.40 -18.32
CA ALA A 359 -18.89 5.39 -18.38
C ALA A 359 -18.97 4.50 -17.13
N GLY A 360 -19.86 3.52 -17.19
CA GLY A 360 -19.78 2.29 -16.41
C GLY A 360 -19.93 2.49 -14.92
N ALA A 361 -21.15 2.28 -14.43
CA ALA A 361 -21.34 1.57 -13.16
C ALA A 361 -20.73 0.17 -13.27
N GLY A 362 -19.40 0.12 -13.23
CA GLY A 362 -18.56 -1.06 -13.11
C GLY A 362 -17.65 -0.79 -11.94
N ALA A 363 -17.99 -1.40 -10.80
CA ALA A 363 -17.12 -1.73 -9.67
C ALA A 363 -15.92 -0.78 -9.41
N GLY A 364 -16.05 0.06 -8.38
CA GLY A 364 -14.94 0.39 -7.50
C GLY A 364 -13.68 0.91 -8.16
N VAL A 365 -13.73 2.10 -8.75
CA VAL A 365 -12.54 2.95 -8.81
C VAL A 365 -12.86 4.21 -8.05
N SER A 366 -12.80 4.08 -6.72
CA SER A 366 -12.33 5.19 -5.91
C SER A 366 -10.98 5.56 -6.52
N VAL A 367 -10.88 6.74 -7.12
CA VAL A 367 -9.58 7.36 -7.31
C VAL A 367 -9.09 7.56 -5.88
N LEU A 368 -8.35 6.56 -5.37
CA LEU A 368 -7.56 6.75 -4.17
C LEU A 368 -6.62 7.88 -4.54
N ASP A 369 -6.86 9.07 -3.99
CA ASP A 369 -5.83 10.08 -3.90
C ASP A 369 -4.59 9.35 -3.35
N GLU A 370 -3.49 9.33 -4.11
CA GLU A 370 -2.28 8.59 -3.71
C GLU A 370 -1.72 9.13 -2.38
N GLN A 371 -2.20 10.30 -1.94
CA GLN A 371 -1.90 10.96 -0.68
C GLN A 371 -3.14 11.68 -0.15
N PHE A 372 -3.51 11.43 1.10
CA PHE A 372 -4.57 12.13 1.83
C PHE A 372 -3.97 12.81 3.08
N ALA A 373 -4.63 13.85 3.59
CA ALA A 373 -4.21 14.48 4.84
C ALA A 373 -4.36 13.48 6.00
N ASP A 374 -3.38 13.45 6.90
CA ASP A 374 -3.26 12.46 7.97
C ASP A 374 -4.51 12.38 8.88
N ASN A 375 -5.12 13.51 9.18
CA ASN A 375 -6.36 13.63 9.94
C ASN A 375 -7.59 12.97 9.28
N ILE A 376 -7.50 12.56 8.01
CA ILE A 376 -8.59 11.93 7.24
C ILE A 376 -8.56 10.40 7.39
N PHE A 377 -7.42 9.80 7.73
CA PHE A 377 -7.32 8.33 7.88
C PHE A 377 -7.36 7.89 9.34
N LYS A 378 -8.43 7.18 9.67
CA LYS A 378 -8.67 6.60 10.98
C LYS A 378 -9.23 5.20 10.85
N ILE A 379 -8.84 4.32 11.76
CA ILE A 379 -9.41 2.99 11.92
C ILE A 379 -10.34 3.05 13.14
N PHE A 380 -11.61 2.71 12.99
CA PHE A 380 -12.56 2.67 14.10
C PHE A 380 -13.01 1.23 14.38
N ASP A 381 -13.40 0.96 15.63
CA ASP A 381 -14.01 -0.31 15.98
C ASP A 381 -15.42 -0.41 15.40
N GLU A 382 -15.72 -1.55 14.79
CA GLU A 382 -17.02 -1.83 14.18
C GLU A 382 -18.12 -1.72 15.24
N ALA A 383 -17.96 -2.37 16.40
CA ALA A 383 -18.99 -2.39 17.43
C ALA A 383 -19.14 -1.05 18.19
N ASP A 384 -18.09 -0.24 18.25
CA ASP A 384 -18.07 1.07 18.91
C ASP A 384 -17.25 2.09 18.13
N VAL A 385 -17.93 2.85 17.26
CA VAL A 385 -17.31 3.84 16.38
C VAL A 385 -16.62 4.99 17.11
N THR A 386 -16.80 5.12 18.43
CA THR A 386 -16.09 6.13 19.24
C THR A 386 -14.66 5.71 19.56
N LYS A 387 -14.32 4.43 19.38
CA LYS A 387 -12.95 3.91 19.53
C LYS A 387 -12.23 4.00 18.20
N GLU A 388 -11.36 4.99 18.09
CA GLU A 388 -10.61 5.29 16.87
C GLU A 388 -9.10 5.20 17.11
N MET A 389 -8.36 4.72 16.11
CA MET A 389 -6.93 4.88 15.96
C MET A 389 -6.69 5.85 14.80
N ALA A 390 -6.04 6.98 15.08
CA ALA A 390 -5.68 7.99 14.09
C ALA A 390 -4.17 7.96 13.81
N PHE A 391 -3.78 8.37 12.61
CA PHE A 391 -2.39 8.53 12.20
C PHE A 391 -2.09 10.03 12.06
N ASP A 392 -0.98 10.51 12.61
CA ASP A 392 -0.54 11.92 12.57
C ASP A 392 0.93 11.96 12.12
N VAL A 393 1.21 12.73 11.07
CA VAL A 393 2.56 12.94 10.55
C VAL A 393 3.09 14.35 10.84
N GLY A 394 2.21 15.28 11.21
CA GLY A 394 2.52 16.70 11.37
C GLY A 394 3.40 17.03 12.57
N THR A 395 3.40 16.20 13.62
CA THR A 395 4.15 16.51 14.85
C THR A 395 5.63 16.14 14.79
N ASN A 396 5.98 15.03 14.11
CA ASN A 396 7.29 14.40 14.25
C ASN A 396 8.08 14.30 12.93
N ILE A 397 7.44 14.42 11.77
CA ILE A 397 8.11 14.38 10.46
C ILE A 397 8.36 15.80 9.98
N THR A 398 9.64 16.19 9.87
CA THR A 398 10.02 17.50 9.36
C THR A 398 9.66 17.68 7.89
N THR A 399 9.32 18.91 7.48
CA THR A 399 8.95 19.26 6.11
C THR A 399 9.89 18.69 5.04
N GLY A 400 9.31 18.14 3.97
CA GLY A 400 10.04 17.65 2.80
C GLY A 400 10.62 16.24 2.92
N ASN A 401 10.33 15.53 4.02
CA ASN A 401 10.80 14.16 4.24
C ASN A 401 9.65 13.15 4.25
N THR A 402 9.88 11.96 3.67
CA THR A 402 8.99 10.80 3.76
C THR A 402 9.60 9.76 4.70
N ARG A 403 8.79 9.17 5.57
CA ARG A 403 9.16 8.00 6.38
C ARG A 403 8.36 6.80 5.92
N THR A 404 9.04 5.69 5.62
CA THR A 404 8.40 4.43 5.20
C THR A 404 8.36 3.48 6.39
N TYR A 405 7.15 3.04 6.76
CA TYR A 405 6.95 1.93 7.69
C TYR A 405 6.69 0.66 6.88
N THR A 406 7.54 -0.36 7.04
CA THR A 406 7.39 -1.66 6.38
C THR A 406 6.99 -2.70 7.42
N VAL A 407 5.81 -3.29 7.25
CA VAL A 407 5.36 -4.41 8.08
C VAL A 407 6.04 -5.72 7.66
N PRO A 408 6.43 -6.58 8.62
CA PRO A 408 6.90 -7.92 8.31
C PRO A 408 5.74 -8.82 7.86
N ASP A 409 6.05 -9.91 7.18
CA ASP A 409 5.08 -10.95 6.81
C ASP A 409 4.77 -11.87 8.01
N SER A 410 4.18 -11.30 9.06
CA SER A 410 3.83 -11.99 10.30
C SER A 410 2.81 -11.19 11.12
N ASP A 411 1.90 -11.89 11.79
CA ASP A 411 0.95 -11.26 12.72
C ASP A 411 1.67 -10.70 13.96
N GLY A 412 1.20 -9.54 14.47
CA GLY A 412 1.82 -8.88 15.63
C GLY A 412 0.97 -7.77 16.24
N THR A 413 1.48 -7.16 17.31
CA THR A 413 0.86 -6.02 18.02
C THR A 413 1.81 -4.82 18.00
N MET A 414 1.29 -3.62 17.76
CA MET A 414 2.07 -2.37 17.88
C MET A 414 2.16 -1.94 19.34
N ALA A 415 3.39 -1.74 19.83
CA ALA A 415 3.65 -1.30 21.20
C ALA A 415 3.37 0.20 21.39
N LEU A 416 2.84 0.58 22.56
CA LEU A 416 2.74 1.97 22.99
C LEU A 416 4.09 2.43 23.57
N ILE A 417 4.47 3.67 23.27
CA ILE A 417 5.58 4.36 23.93
C ILE A 417 5.19 4.69 25.39
N ASP A 418 6.19 4.72 26.28
CA ASP A 418 6.05 5.06 27.71
C ASP A 418 5.07 4.19 28.52
N PHE A 419 4.75 2.98 28.04
CA PHE A 419 3.98 1.96 28.76
C PHE A 419 4.82 0.69 28.96
N ALA A 420 4.58 -0.03 30.05
CA ALA A 420 5.28 -1.29 30.32
C ALA A 420 4.96 -2.35 29.24
N GLN A 421 5.99 -2.85 28.57
CA GLN A 421 5.87 -3.88 27.53
C GLN A 421 6.33 -5.24 28.07
N ASN A 422 5.53 -6.28 27.81
CA ASN A 422 5.91 -7.67 28.11
C ASN A 422 6.40 -8.35 26.84
N TRP A 423 7.69 -8.70 26.79
CA TRP A 423 8.27 -9.46 25.67
C TRP A 423 8.35 -10.94 26.03
N THR A 424 7.52 -11.77 25.38
CA THR A 424 7.44 -13.21 25.63
C THR A 424 8.35 -14.04 24.73
N ALA A 425 8.89 -13.45 23.66
CA ALA A 425 9.84 -14.08 22.74
C ALA A 425 11.25 -13.50 22.90
N THR A 426 12.27 -14.27 22.52
CA THR A 426 13.68 -13.85 22.53
C THR A 426 13.88 -12.56 21.73
N GLN A 427 14.41 -11.52 22.37
CA GLN A 427 14.78 -10.27 21.71
C GLN A 427 16.29 -10.24 21.46
N THR A 428 16.68 -9.95 20.21
CA THR A 428 18.08 -9.81 19.81
C THR A 428 18.39 -8.34 19.55
N PHE A 429 19.25 -7.75 20.38
CA PHE A 429 19.77 -6.39 20.15
C PHE A 429 21.03 -6.47 19.28
N GLY A 430 21.05 -5.73 18.18
CA GLY A 430 22.16 -5.76 17.21
C GLY A 430 23.48 -5.21 17.76
N THR A 431 24.58 -5.43 17.02
CA THR A 431 25.95 -5.10 17.45
C THR A 431 26.25 -3.60 17.65
N THR A 432 25.35 -2.71 17.23
CA THR A 432 25.46 -1.25 17.39
C THR A 432 24.53 -0.68 18.45
N THR A 433 23.54 -1.45 18.94
CA THR A 433 22.54 -1.01 19.90
C THR A 433 22.82 -1.60 21.28
N LYS A 434 23.22 -0.74 22.22
CA LYS A 434 23.38 -1.11 23.63
C LYS A 434 22.00 -1.23 24.28
N LEU A 435 21.76 -2.27 25.07
CA LEU A 435 20.67 -2.27 26.04
C LEU A 435 21.04 -1.26 27.14
N GLN A 436 20.48 -0.05 27.05
CA GLN A 436 20.71 1.03 28.01
C GLN A 436 19.54 1.10 28.97
N PHE A 437 19.86 1.01 30.25
CA PHE A 437 18.92 1.20 31.34
C PHE A 437 19.13 2.60 31.93
N GLY A 438 18.12 3.46 31.84
CA GLY A 438 18.26 4.92 31.98
C GLY A 438 17.87 5.51 33.34
N ASP A 439 17.47 4.70 34.33
CA ASP A 439 17.10 5.17 35.68
C ASP A 439 18.01 4.60 36.78
N SER A 440 17.95 5.19 37.97
CA SER A 440 18.79 4.81 39.12
C SER A 440 18.37 3.50 39.80
N GLY A 441 17.37 2.79 39.28
CA GLY A 441 16.77 1.60 39.88
C GLY A 441 16.66 0.41 38.93
N THR A 442 17.35 0.42 37.79
CA THR A 442 17.20 -0.65 36.81
C THR A 442 18.07 -1.86 37.14
N PHE A 443 17.44 -3.03 37.24
CA PHE A 443 18.11 -4.32 37.47
C PHE A 443 17.80 -5.28 36.32
N ILE A 444 18.81 -6.01 35.84
CA ILE A 444 18.57 -7.23 35.05
C ILE A 444 18.14 -8.30 36.06
N HIS A 445 16.84 -8.43 36.29
CA HIS A 445 16.29 -9.46 37.18
C HIS A 445 16.00 -10.72 36.36
N GLN A 446 16.72 -11.80 36.66
CA GLN A 446 16.41 -13.14 36.15
C GLN A 446 15.50 -13.88 37.13
N SER A 447 14.44 -14.52 36.65
CA SER A 447 13.59 -15.38 37.47
C SER A 447 14.34 -16.66 37.91
N ALA A 448 13.85 -17.28 38.99
CA ALA A 448 14.47 -18.24 39.91
C ALA A 448 15.47 -19.31 39.41
N ASP A 449 15.52 -19.67 38.12
CA ASP A 449 16.34 -20.80 37.62
C ASP A 449 17.31 -20.44 36.46
N GLY A 450 17.51 -19.16 36.13
CA GLY A 450 18.44 -18.73 35.07
C GLY A 450 19.80 -18.23 35.59
N ALA A 451 20.83 -18.23 34.74
CA ALA A 451 22.09 -17.52 34.96
C ALA A 451 22.21 -16.34 33.98
N ILE A 452 22.65 -15.16 34.45
CA ILE A 452 22.94 -14.01 33.58
C ILE A 452 24.27 -14.34 32.89
N LEU A 453 24.17 -14.85 31.65
CA LEU A 453 25.34 -15.08 30.82
C LEU A 453 25.69 -13.80 30.07
N ILE A 454 26.72 -13.10 30.55
CA ILE A 454 27.35 -12.01 29.80
C ILE A 454 28.55 -12.62 29.09
N SER A 455 28.41 -12.85 27.79
CA SER A 455 29.50 -13.31 26.93
C SER A 455 29.90 -12.15 26.02
N SER A 456 31.15 -11.72 26.11
CA SER A 456 31.74 -10.74 25.19
C SER A 456 32.88 -11.37 24.41
N ASP A 457 33.01 -11.01 23.14
CA ASP A 457 34.23 -11.24 22.36
C ASP A 457 35.42 -10.40 22.86
N GLY A 458 35.13 -9.28 23.56
CA GLY A 458 36.08 -8.39 24.21
C GLY A 458 36.04 -8.45 25.74
N THR A 459 36.03 -7.28 26.37
CA THR A 459 36.05 -7.14 27.83
C THR A 459 34.66 -6.84 28.40
N ILE A 460 34.32 -7.49 29.52
CA ILE A 460 33.16 -7.12 30.33
C ILE A 460 33.64 -6.09 31.37
N THR A 461 33.16 -4.85 31.26
CA THR A 461 33.49 -3.79 32.21
C THR A 461 32.32 -3.56 33.16
N LEU A 462 32.51 -3.85 34.46
CA LEU A 462 31.56 -3.55 35.53
C LEU A 462 32.05 -2.31 36.27
N THR A 463 31.49 -1.14 35.95
CA THR A 463 31.83 0.12 36.64
C THR A 463 30.75 0.42 37.66
N ALA A 464 31.00 0.14 38.93
CA ALA A 464 30.18 0.61 40.03
C ALA A 464 30.82 1.86 40.66
N THR A 465 30.01 2.85 41.04
CA THR A 465 30.51 4.05 41.73
C THR A 465 30.91 3.75 43.18
N ASN A 466 30.26 2.76 43.79
CA ASN A 466 30.53 2.34 45.17
C ASN A 466 31.14 0.94 45.16
N ASP A 467 30.30 -0.10 45.11
CA ASP A 467 30.72 -1.50 45.26
C ASP A 467 30.07 -2.40 44.20
N VAL A 468 30.77 -3.50 43.89
CA VAL A 468 30.21 -4.65 43.15
C VAL A 468 30.05 -5.78 44.16
N ASP A 469 28.83 -5.99 44.62
CA ASP A 469 28.53 -7.03 45.60
C ASP A 469 28.35 -8.40 44.93
N VAL A 470 29.02 -9.43 45.47
CA VAL A 470 28.80 -10.83 45.12
C VAL A 470 28.40 -11.57 46.39
N THR A 471 27.15 -12.04 46.44
CA THR A 471 26.56 -12.58 47.68
C THR A 471 26.90 -14.05 47.96
N ASN A 472 27.42 -14.78 46.96
CA ASN A 472 27.85 -16.16 47.11
C ASN A 472 29.31 -16.31 46.65
N ASP A 473 29.55 -16.97 45.51
CA ASP A 473 30.90 -17.26 45.05
C ASP A 473 31.28 -16.33 43.88
N LEU A 474 32.48 -15.75 43.95
CA LEU A 474 33.16 -15.18 42.80
C LEU A 474 34.17 -16.20 42.27
N HIS A 475 33.84 -16.86 41.15
CA HIS A 475 34.75 -17.79 40.49
C HIS A 475 35.48 -17.10 39.33
N VAL A 476 36.80 -16.95 39.45
CA VAL A 476 37.67 -16.47 38.36
C VAL A 476 38.46 -17.64 37.81
N ALA A 477 38.04 -18.18 36.66
CA ALA A 477 38.68 -19.34 36.04
C ALA A 477 40.01 -19.03 35.32
N GLY A 478 40.36 -17.75 35.18
CA GLY A 478 41.57 -17.27 34.50
C GLY A 478 42.54 -16.49 35.42
N GLU A 479 43.56 -15.89 34.83
CA GLU A 479 44.56 -15.11 35.56
C GLU A 479 44.06 -13.68 35.86
N MET A 480 44.03 -13.30 37.14
CA MET A 480 43.78 -11.90 37.54
C MET A 480 45.02 -11.05 37.24
N LYS A 481 45.02 -10.32 36.11
CA LYS A 481 46.12 -9.44 35.71
C LYS A 481 45.79 -7.99 36.05
N GLY A 482 46.44 -7.49 37.09
CA GLY A 482 46.42 -6.08 37.49
C GLY A 482 47.56 -5.79 38.45
N SER A 483 47.99 -4.53 38.55
CA SER A 483 49.15 -4.12 39.35
C SER A 483 49.01 -4.42 40.85
N ARG A 484 47.78 -4.68 41.33
CA ARG A 484 47.46 -4.93 42.75
C ARG A 484 46.11 -5.65 42.88
N MET A 485 46.10 -6.82 43.53
CA MET A 485 44.90 -7.48 44.04
C MET A 485 44.82 -7.17 45.54
N VAL A 486 43.73 -6.53 45.98
CA VAL A 486 43.51 -6.20 47.39
C VAL A 486 42.27 -6.94 47.84
N LEU A 487 42.44 -7.97 48.67
CA LEU A 487 41.35 -8.65 49.37
C LEU A 487 41.19 -7.97 50.73
N GLY A 488 40.25 -7.03 50.83
CA GLY A 488 39.91 -6.40 52.09
C GLY A 488 38.85 -7.22 52.82
N PHE A 489 39.18 -7.76 54.00
CA PHE A 489 38.18 -8.29 54.91
C PHE A 489 37.79 -7.15 55.85
N ASN A 490 36.56 -6.62 55.73
CA ASN A 490 36.10 -5.59 56.67
C ASN A 490 35.86 -6.20 58.05
N GLU A 491 36.33 -5.51 59.09
CA GLU A 491 36.01 -5.79 60.50
C GLU A 491 34.54 -5.44 60.78
N ALA A 492 33.61 -6.31 60.39
CA ALA A 492 32.27 -6.30 60.97
C ALA A 492 32.31 -7.08 62.28
N ALA A 493 31.87 -6.44 63.37
CA ALA A 493 31.96 -6.86 64.78
C ALA A 493 31.25 -8.20 65.16
N SER A 494 30.97 -9.08 64.20
CA SER A 494 30.24 -10.34 64.41
C SER A 494 30.72 -11.51 63.53
N HIS A 495 31.97 -11.52 63.06
CA HIS A 495 32.58 -12.73 62.54
C HIS A 495 33.37 -13.44 63.66
N THR A 496 32.77 -14.44 64.28
CA THR A 496 33.43 -15.25 65.33
C THR A 496 34.49 -16.21 64.78
N ASN A 497 34.60 -16.36 63.45
CA ASN A 497 35.69 -17.02 62.73
C ASN A 497 35.67 -16.58 61.25
N ALA A 498 36.55 -15.68 60.84
CA ALA A 498 36.87 -15.47 59.43
C ALA A 498 38.24 -16.09 59.15
N SER A 499 38.25 -17.31 58.64
CA SER A 499 39.48 -17.99 58.22
C SER A 499 39.69 -17.71 56.73
N PHE A 500 40.78 -17.05 56.36
CA PHE A 500 41.28 -17.14 54.99
C PHE A 500 41.83 -18.55 54.80
N ASN A 501 40.98 -19.47 54.38
CA ASN A 501 41.41 -20.78 53.95
C ASN A 501 41.94 -20.64 52.52
N MET A 502 43.21 -20.28 52.36
CA MET A 502 43.97 -20.89 51.28
C MET A 502 44.03 -22.38 51.61
N SER A 503 43.05 -23.14 51.11
CA SER A 503 43.15 -24.60 51.14
C SER A 503 44.29 -24.98 50.22
N ILE A 504 45.50 -25.03 50.78
CA ILE A 504 46.46 -26.03 50.34
C ILE A 504 45.83 -27.32 50.87
N GLY A 505 45.12 -28.04 49.99
CA GLY A 505 44.26 -29.17 50.36
C GLY A 505 44.88 -30.06 51.42
N ASP A 506 44.04 -30.53 52.35
CA ASP A 506 44.35 -31.38 53.50
C ASP A 506 45.73 -32.06 53.41
N VAL A 507 46.65 -31.66 54.29
CA VAL A 507 47.94 -32.35 54.47
C VAL A 507 47.74 -33.43 55.54
N PRO A 508 47.77 -34.74 55.21
CA PRO A 508 47.87 -35.78 56.22
C PRO A 508 49.23 -35.68 56.90
N ILE A 509 49.22 -35.57 58.22
CA ILE A 509 50.43 -35.63 59.04
C ILE A 509 50.90 -37.09 59.04
N GLY A 510 51.96 -37.37 58.28
CA GLY A 510 52.78 -38.57 58.45
C GLY A 510 52.97 -39.40 57.19
N GLY A 511 54.22 -39.50 56.74
CA GLY A 511 54.66 -40.57 55.83
C GLY A 511 55.24 -40.11 54.50
N GLY A 512 56.52 -39.72 54.51
CA GLY A 512 57.55 -40.04 53.49
C GLY A 512 57.21 -40.08 51.99
N SER A 513 56.25 -39.32 51.48
CA SER A 513 55.92 -39.27 50.05
C SER A 513 55.82 -37.81 49.56
N VAL A 514 56.29 -37.59 48.33
CA VAL A 514 56.53 -36.27 47.72
C VAL A 514 55.30 -35.38 47.81
N PRO A 515 55.35 -34.18 48.44
CA PRO A 515 54.18 -33.32 48.49
C PRO A 515 54.05 -32.56 47.17
N THR A 516 52.87 -32.67 46.55
CA THR A 516 52.33 -31.71 45.57
C THR A 516 51.77 -30.44 46.24
N GLN A 517 52.18 -30.15 47.47
CA GLN A 517 51.54 -29.18 48.35
C GLN A 517 52.57 -28.17 48.89
N GLY A 518 52.30 -26.89 48.65
CA GLY A 518 53.19 -25.75 48.90
C GLY A 518 53.03 -24.69 47.80
N TYR A 519 53.67 -23.53 47.95
CA TYR A 519 53.71 -22.56 46.85
C TYR A 519 54.72 -23.04 45.80
N ARG A 520 54.24 -23.35 44.59
CA ARG A 520 55.10 -23.79 43.49
C ARG A 520 55.87 -22.61 42.92
N MET A 521 57.20 -22.67 42.99
CA MET A 521 58.06 -21.56 42.63
C MET A 521 58.09 -21.34 41.10
N PRO A 522 57.75 -20.14 40.61
CA PRO A 522 57.69 -19.89 39.16
C PRO A 522 59.07 -19.78 38.50
N ARG A 523 60.13 -19.51 39.29
CA ARG A 523 61.53 -19.42 38.85
C ARG A 523 62.48 -19.73 40.01
N ALA A 524 63.75 -19.97 39.70
CA ALA A 524 64.78 -20.26 40.69
C ALA A 524 65.06 -19.05 41.62
N GLY A 525 65.50 -19.34 42.83
CA GLY A 525 65.80 -18.34 43.85
C GLY A 525 66.27 -18.98 45.15
N SER A 526 66.33 -18.17 46.22
CA SER A 526 66.67 -18.67 47.56
C SER A 526 65.75 -18.11 48.62
N ILE A 527 65.55 -18.89 49.69
CA ILE A 527 64.87 -18.43 50.90
C ILE A 527 65.84 -17.52 51.67
N VAL A 528 65.39 -16.31 51.99
CA VAL A 528 66.23 -15.29 52.67
C VAL A 528 65.67 -14.85 54.01
N GLY A 529 64.40 -15.12 54.28
CA GLY A 529 63.76 -14.82 55.55
C GLY A 529 62.69 -15.83 55.89
N VAL A 530 62.50 -16.05 57.17
CA VAL A 530 61.38 -16.80 57.71
C VAL A 530 60.89 -16.09 58.96
N SER A 531 59.57 -15.96 59.10
CA SER A 531 58.97 -15.46 60.32
C SER A 531 57.74 -16.28 60.67
N LEU A 532 57.51 -16.38 61.97
CA LEU A 532 56.37 -17.07 62.55
C LEU A 532 55.78 -16.15 63.60
N GLN A 533 54.48 -15.97 63.54
CA GLN A 533 53.70 -15.20 64.49
C GLN A 533 52.53 -16.04 64.96
N ILE A 534 52.37 -16.14 66.27
CA ILE A 534 51.30 -16.94 66.89
C ILE A 534 50.60 -16.07 67.91
N ASP A 535 49.28 -16.14 67.95
CA ASP A 535 48.52 -15.62 69.08
C ASP A 535 48.48 -16.64 70.21
N ILE A 536 49.13 -16.30 71.32
CA ILE A 536 49.30 -17.22 72.46
C ILE A 536 48.16 -17.00 73.44
N THR A 537 47.20 -17.91 73.46
CA THR A 537 46.04 -17.83 74.36
C THR A 537 46.35 -18.32 75.79
N THR A 538 47.33 -19.21 75.94
CA THR A 538 47.87 -19.71 77.21
C THR A 538 49.37 -19.94 77.05
N ALA A 539 50.17 -19.43 77.99
CA ALA A 539 51.63 -19.51 77.94
C ALA A 539 52.16 -20.33 79.12
N GLU A 540 52.73 -21.50 78.86
CA GLU A 540 53.69 -22.10 79.79
C GLU A 540 55.08 -21.48 79.58
N ALA A 541 55.69 -21.00 80.66
CA ALA A 541 56.98 -20.30 80.59
C ALA A 541 58.07 -21.22 79.99
N GLY A 542 58.60 -20.84 78.82
CA GLY A 542 59.69 -21.54 78.14
C GLY A 542 59.26 -22.50 77.02
N ALA A 543 57.98 -22.63 76.73
CA ALA A 543 57.46 -23.40 75.61
C ALA A 543 57.84 -22.74 74.26
N THR A 544 58.23 -23.54 73.25
CA THR A 544 58.68 -23.02 71.94
C THR A 544 57.92 -23.61 70.75
N MET A 545 57.67 -22.75 69.75
CA MET A 545 57.15 -23.13 68.43
C MET A 545 58.19 -22.79 67.37
N LEU A 546 58.42 -23.72 66.45
CA LEU A 546 59.42 -23.61 65.40
C LEU A 546 58.73 -23.58 64.04
N GLY A 547 59.09 -22.60 63.21
CA GLY A 547 58.68 -22.50 61.81
C GLY A 547 59.86 -22.85 60.91
N ASP A 548 59.86 -24.06 60.38
CA ASP A 548 60.91 -24.59 59.51
C ASP A 548 60.46 -24.50 58.04
N PRO A 549 61.14 -23.73 57.17
CA PRO A 549 60.94 -23.78 55.73
C PRO A 549 61.39 -25.12 55.17
N TYR A 550 60.63 -25.57 54.18
CA TYR A 550 60.90 -26.76 53.38
C TYR A 550 60.94 -26.39 51.92
N ILE A 551 61.89 -26.99 51.22
CA ILE A 551 61.95 -27.02 49.77
C ILE A 551 61.70 -28.47 49.38
N ASN A 552 60.56 -28.72 48.73
CA ASN A 552 60.02 -30.05 48.49
C ASN A 552 59.97 -30.86 49.81
N THR A 553 60.77 -31.92 49.95
CA THR A 553 60.81 -32.77 51.16
C THR A 553 61.99 -32.47 52.08
N SER A 554 62.87 -31.53 51.72
CA SER A 554 64.10 -31.27 52.44
C SER A 554 63.92 -30.12 53.42
N PHE A 555 64.27 -30.37 54.68
CA PHE A 555 64.39 -29.32 55.67
C PHE A 555 65.49 -28.35 55.27
N THR A 556 65.19 -27.07 55.34
CA THR A 556 66.23 -26.06 55.45
C THR A 556 66.70 -26.03 56.91
N ASN A 557 68.01 -25.88 57.16
CA ASN A 557 68.52 -25.75 58.54
C ASN A 557 68.25 -24.36 59.14
N PHE A 558 67.49 -23.55 58.41
CA PHE A 558 67.12 -22.18 58.69
C PHE A 558 65.70 -22.15 59.27
N ARG A 559 65.44 -21.45 60.37
CA ARG A 559 64.13 -21.51 61.04
C ARG A 559 63.80 -20.25 61.82
N ALA A 560 62.50 -19.98 61.97
CA ALA A 560 61.97 -19.05 62.96
C ALA A 560 61.63 -19.81 64.25
N SER A 561 61.83 -19.18 65.41
CA SER A 561 61.46 -19.73 66.71
C SER A 561 60.71 -18.67 67.50
N VAL A 562 59.56 -19.04 68.05
CA VAL A 562 58.78 -18.23 68.98
C VAL A 562 58.76 -18.94 70.32
N THR A 563 59.16 -18.25 71.39
CA THR A 563 59.11 -18.78 72.76
C THR A 563 58.01 -18.05 73.51
N ALA A 564 57.07 -18.78 74.12
CA ALA A 564 55.97 -18.20 74.87
C ALA A 564 56.47 -17.45 76.11
N ALA A 565 56.44 -16.12 76.04
CA ALA A 565 56.80 -15.25 77.17
C ALA A 565 55.57 -14.74 77.94
N SER A 566 54.40 -14.66 77.30
CA SER A 566 53.13 -14.18 77.85
C SER A 566 51.98 -14.53 76.90
N THR A 567 50.73 -14.28 77.32
CA THR A 567 49.58 -14.34 76.41
C THR A 567 49.59 -13.17 75.41
N GLY A 568 48.97 -13.37 74.25
CA GLY A 568 48.88 -12.41 73.13
C GLY A 568 49.80 -12.78 71.97
N ILE A 569 49.84 -11.90 70.96
CA ILE A 569 50.59 -12.11 69.72
C ILE A 569 52.10 -12.05 70.00
N GLN A 570 52.79 -13.15 69.69
CA GLN A 570 54.25 -13.24 69.74
C GLN A 570 54.81 -13.69 68.41
N GLY A 571 55.89 -13.04 67.99
CA GLY A 571 56.54 -13.27 66.72
C GLY A 571 58.02 -13.60 66.89
N GLY A 572 58.55 -14.34 65.94
CA GLY A 572 59.95 -14.68 65.84
C GLY A 572 60.32 -14.77 64.38
N ASP A 573 61.45 -14.17 64.03
CA ASP A 573 61.95 -14.10 62.68
C ASP A 573 63.42 -14.50 62.65
N ASN A 574 63.86 -14.90 61.46
CA ASN A 574 65.24 -15.19 61.17
C ASN A 574 65.51 -14.82 59.71
N THR A 575 66.73 -14.37 59.42
CA THR A 575 67.17 -13.97 58.08
C THR A 575 68.47 -14.67 57.73
N GLN A 576 68.67 -15.00 56.46
CA GLN A 576 69.91 -15.58 55.97
C GLN A 576 70.36 -14.97 54.65
N ALA A 577 71.64 -15.15 54.33
CA ALA A 577 72.20 -14.69 53.07
C ALA A 577 71.61 -15.47 51.89
N ARG A 578 71.40 -14.77 50.78
CA ARG A 578 71.00 -15.34 49.48
C ARG A 578 71.96 -16.46 49.06
N GLY A 579 71.42 -17.49 48.40
CA GLY A 579 72.18 -18.61 47.87
C GLY A 579 72.47 -19.72 48.87
N THR A 580 71.98 -19.60 50.11
CA THR A 580 72.14 -20.63 51.15
C THR A 580 71.16 -21.79 50.93
N ASP A 581 69.86 -21.55 51.10
CA ASP A 581 68.81 -22.51 50.77
C ASP A 581 68.13 -22.11 49.46
N THR A 582 68.64 -22.66 48.36
CA THR A 582 68.17 -22.39 46.99
C THR A 582 67.08 -23.36 46.54
N PHE A 583 66.14 -22.89 45.75
CA PHE A 583 65.10 -23.68 45.07
C PHE A 583 65.11 -23.39 43.57
N ASN A 584 64.62 -24.35 42.77
CA ASN A 584 64.48 -24.23 41.33
C ASN A 584 63.05 -23.85 40.93
N ALA A 585 62.88 -23.48 39.66
CA ALA A 585 61.56 -23.34 39.07
C ALA A 585 60.81 -24.68 39.11
N GLY A 586 59.60 -24.67 39.67
CA GLY A 586 58.75 -25.84 39.81
C GLY A 586 58.84 -26.56 41.15
N ASP A 587 59.82 -26.20 42.00
CA ASP A 587 59.91 -26.71 43.38
C ASP A 587 58.79 -26.14 44.24
N TYR A 588 58.32 -26.92 45.21
CA TYR A 588 57.33 -26.49 46.19
C TYR A 588 58.04 -25.95 47.43
N VAL A 589 57.70 -24.73 47.84
CA VAL A 589 58.16 -24.18 49.12
C VAL A 589 57.00 -24.09 50.09
N MET A 590 57.23 -24.56 51.30
CA MET A 590 56.24 -24.59 52.36
C MET A 590 56.91 -24.34 53.71
N MET A 591 56.10 -24.03 54.72
CA MET A 591 56.57 -23.88 56.09
C MET A 591 55.93 -24.96 56.95
N ARG A 592 56.74 -25.70 57.69
CA ARG A 592 56.29 -26.64 58.70
C ARG A 592 56.37 -25.99 60.06
N VAL A 593 55.29 -26.08 60.83
CA VAL A 593 55.28 -25.64 62.23
C VAL A 593 55.40 -26.86 63.13
N THR A 594 56.35 -26.82 64.06
CA THR A 594 56.61 -27.90 65.02
C THR A 594 56.61 -27.35 66.44
N TYR A 595 56.01 -28.10 67.37
CA TYR A 595 55.87 -27.75 68.80
C TYR A 595 56.82 -28.62 69.64
N SER A 596 57.36 -28.08 70.74
CA SER A 596 58.35 -28.79 71.58
C SER A 596 57.79 -29.56 72.79
N PHE A 597 56.47 -29.70 72.94
CA PHE A 597 55.82 -30.35 74.11
C PHE A 597 54.46 -30.98 73.75
N GLU A 598 53.96 -31.89 74.61
CA GLU A 598 52.69 -32.61 74.45
C GLU A 598 51.49 -31.66 74.59
N GLU A 599 50.92 -31.24 73.44
CA GLU A 599 49.57 -30.70 73.16
C GLU A 599 48.90 -29.66 74.10
N THR A 600 49.51 -29.25 75.21
CA THR A 600 48.83 -28.48 76.28
C THR A 600 49.54 -27.19 76.73
N GLY A 601 50.78 -26.93 76.30
CA GLY A 601 51.59 -25.79 76.79
C GLY A 601 51.57 -24.48 75.96
N ILE A 602 51.18 -24.52 74.68
CA ILE A 602 50.84 -23.37 73.82
C ILE A 602 49.69 -23.83 72.94
N THR A 603 48.49 -23.38 73.21
CA THR A 603 47.33 -23.64 72.36
C THR A 603 46.96 -22.34 71.67
N GLY A 604 47.54 -22.08 70.50
CA GLY A 604 47.19 -20.97 69.62
C GLY A 604 46.58 -21.51 68.33
N LYS A 605 45.27 -21.34 68.13
CA LYS A 605 44.58 -21.88 66.94
C LYS A 605 44.76 -21.03 65.68
N ASN A 606 45.44 -19.89 65.79
CA ASN A 606 45.78 -19.00 64.69
C ASN A 606 47.27 -18.71 64.71
N TYR A 607 47.99 -19.28 63.75
CA TYR A 607 49.39 -18.97 63.49
C TYR A 607 49.50 -18.45 62.06
N ILE A 608 50.35 -17.45 61.89
CA ILE A 608 50.72 -16.90 60.59
C ILE A 608 52.20 -17.16 60.44
N GLY A 609 52.59 -17.85 59.38
CA GLY A 609 53.98 -17.94 59.02
C GLY A 609 54.23 -17.44 57.62
N LEU A 610 55.35 -16.77 57.48
CA LEU A 610 55.75 -16.06 56.29
C LEU A 610 57.15 -16.55 55.92
N ILE A 611 57.33 -16.94 54.67
CA ILE A 611 58.65 -17.21 54.10
C ILE A 611 58.93 -16.08 53.14
N GLU A 612 60.04 -15.39 53.36
CA GLU A 612 60.57 -14.41 52.43
C GLU A 612 61.54 -15.11 51.47
N VAL A 613 61.22 -15.00 50.19
CA VAL A 613 62.03 -15.57 49.12
C VAL A 613 62.57 -14.46 48.23
N GLN A 614 63.84 -14.58 47.87
CA GLN A 614 64.50 -13.70 46.93
C GLN A 614 64.79 -14.50 45.66
N PHE A 615 64.15 -14.12 44.57
CA PHE A 615 64.41 -14.76 43.28
C PHE A 615 65.74 -14.32 42.70
N ASP A 616 66.40 -15.22 42.00
CA ASP A 616 67.60 -14.86 41.25
C ASP A 616 67.19 -14.05 40.02
N THR A 617 68.05 -13.10 39.65
CA THR A 617 67.87 -12.27 38.46
C THR A 617 68.11 -13.05 37.19
#